data_AF-A0A7L5YV47-F1
#
_entry.id   AF-A0A7L5YV47-F1
#
_cell.length_a   1.000
_cell.length_b   1.000
_cell.length_c   1.000
_cell.angle_alpha   90.00
_cell.angle_beta   90.00
_cell.angle_gamma   90.00
#
_symmetry.space_group_name_H-M   'P 1'
#
loop_
_entity.id
_entity.type
_entity.pdbx_description
1 polymer ?
#
loop_
_entity_poly.entity_id
_entity_poly.type
_entity_poly.pdbx_seq_one_letter_code
_entity_poly.pdbx_strand_id
1 'polypeptide(L)'
;MATALRHPGLLRGVVSLVGFMPTGVDPVQALVALSGLPVMMAVGARDEVIPLDVARAAAQVLRDAGADLTYREYETGHRLDSAGMHDVGQWWKQQNLP
;
A
#
# COMPACT_ATOMS: atom_id res chain seq x y z
N MET A 1 3.72 4.68 4.06
CA MET A 1 4.92 4.08 3.41
C MET A 1 6.23 4.70 3.88
N ALA A 2 6.44 6.02 3.77
CA ALA A 2 7.72 6.66 4.14
C ALA A 2 8.22 6.33 5.56
N THR A 3 7.32 6.25 6.56
CA THR A 3 7.67 5.83 7.92
C THR A 3 8.18 4.39 7.99
N ALA A 4 7.57 3.45 7.24
CA ALA A 4 8.01 2.06 7.19
C ALA A 4 9.44 1.96 6.62
N LEU A 5 9.72 2.72 5.56
CA LEU A 5 11.02 2.79 4.91
C LEU A 5 12.12 3.37 5.83
N ARG A 6 11.79 4.40 6.62
CA ARG A 6 12.76 5.07 7.50
C ARG A 6 12.95 4.37 8.85
N HIS A 7 11.97 3.58 9.27
CA HIS A 7 11.97 2.89 10.56
C HIS A 7 11.56 1.42 10.41
N PRO A 8 12.43 0.57 9.80
CA PRO A 8 12.19 -0.86 9.67
C PRO A 8 11.80 -1.51 11.01
N GLY A 9 10.76 -2.34 11.00
CA GLY A 9 10.27 -3.06 12.19
C GLY A 9 9.42 -2.24 13.17
N LEU A 10 9.25 -0.92 12.96
CA LEU A 10 8.39 -0.09 13.82
C LEU A 10 6.90 -0.40 13.64
N LEU A 11 6.50 -0.69 12.40
CA LEU A 11 5.10 -0.88 12.03
C LEU A 11 4.78 -2.37 11.93
N ARG A 12 3.57 -2.74 12.37
CA ARG A 12 3.04 -4.10 12.22
C ARG A 12 2.22 -4.29 10.95
N GLY A 13 1.83 -3.20 10.31
CA GLY A 13 1.14 -3.19 9.02
C GLY A 13 0.92 -1.76 8.53
N VAL A 14 0.63 -1.62 7.24
CA VAL A 14 0.36 -0.32 6.60
C VAL A 14 -0.88 -0.41 5.72
N VAL A 15 -1.79 0.55 5.86
CA VAL A 15 -2.86 0.77 4.89
C VAL A 15 -2.54 2.03 4.09
N SER A 16 -2.43 1.90 2.77
CA SER A 16 -2.21 2.99 1.81
C SER A 16 -3.49 3.24 1.04
N LEU A 17 -4.13 4.39 1.29
CA LEU A 17 -5.38 4.79 0.67
C LEU A 17 -5.10 5.86 -0.40
N VAL A 18 -5.45 5.59 -1.66
CA VAL A 18 -5.26 6.49 -2.82
C VAL A 18 -3.87 7.13 -2.89
N GLY A 19 -2.86 6.38 -2.44
CA GLY A 19 -1.49 6.84 -2.28
C GLY A 19 -0.53 6.33 -3.36
N PHE A 20 0.69 6.87 -3.35
CA PHE A 20 1.78 6.49 -4.23
C PHE A 20 3.04 6.12 -3.43
N MET A 21 4.05 5.58 -4.12
CA MET A 21 5.35 5.22 -3.53
C MET A 21 6.33 6.40 -3.62
N PRO A 22 7.06 6.77 -2.54
CA PRO A 22 8.03 7.86 -2.57
C PRO A 22 9.16 7.59 -3.58
N THR A 23 9.49 8.55 -4.45
CA THR A 23 10.59 8.40 -5.40
C THR A 23 11.97 8.45 -4.71
N GLY A 24 12.99 7.85 -5.35
CA GLY A 24 14.38 7.93 -4.90
C GLY A 24 14.75 7.02 -3.72
N VAL A 25 13.96 5.98 -3.46
CA VAL A 25 14.26 4.98 -2.44
C VAL A 25 15.23 3.94 -3.00
N ASP A 26 16.31 3.67 -2.26
CA ASP A 26 17.26 2.61 -2.60
C ASP A 26 16.55 1.23 -2.56
N PRO A 27 16.63 0.41 -3.63
CA PRO A 27 15.92 -0.87 -3.68
C PRO A 27 16.34 -1.87 -2.60
N VAL A 28 17.61 -1.89 -2.19
CA VAL A 28 18.11 -2.79 -1.14
C VAL A 28 17.58 -2.33 0.22
N GLN A 29 17.59 -1.02 0.48
CA GLN A 29 16.97 -0.46 1.67
C GLN A 29 15.47 -0.75 1.74
N ALA A 30 14.76 -0.60 0.61
CA ALA A 30 13.34 -0.92 0.53
C ALA A 30 13.08 -2.40 0.85
N LEU A 31 13.87 -3.31 0.27
CA LEU A 31 13.77 -4.75 0.54
C LEU A 31 13.96 -5.07 2.03
N VAL A 32 14.99 -4.52 2.67
CA VAL A 32 15.23 -4.72 4.10
C VAL A 32 14.08 -4.14 4.95
N ALA A 33 13.55 -2.98 4.57
CA ALA A 33 12.53 -2.28 5.34
C ALA A 33 11.12 -2.89 5.22
N LEU A 34 10.80 -3.46 4.06
CA LEU A 34 9.44 -3.87 3.72
C LEU A 34 9.25 -5.39 3.66
N SER A 35 10.32 -6.18 3.65
CA SER A 35 10.23 -7.65 3.58
C SER A 35 9.30 -8.23 4.64
N GLY A 36 8.24 -8.89 4.21
CA GLY A 36 7.22 -9.52 5.04
C GLY A 36 6.29 -8.54 5.78
N LEU A 37 6.43 -7.23 5.59
CA LEU A 37 5.53 -6.25 6.21
C LEU A 37 4.15 -6.36 5.55
N PRO A 38 3.07 -6.56 6.32
CA PRO A 38 1.73 -6.54 5.77
C PRO A 38 1.37 -5.15 5.26
N VAL A 39 1.00 -5.06 3.98
CA VAL A 39 0.58 -3.81 3.35
C VAL A 39 -0.73 -4.02 2.62
N MET A 40 -1.72 -3.18 2.89
CA MET A 40 -2.88 -3.02 2.02
C MET A 40 -2.73 -1.74 1.19
N MET A 41 -2.95 -1.83 -0.11
CA MET A 41 -3.03 -0.68 -1.01
C MET A 41 -4.39 -0.70 -1.71
N ALA A 42 -5.14 0.38 -1.53
CA ALA A 42 -6.47 0.58 -2.07
C ALA A 42 -6.50 1.86 -2.92
N VAL A 43 -6.89 1.75 -4.19
CA VAL A 43 -6.80 2.86 -5.17
C VAL A 43 -8.08 3.01 -5.98
N GLY A 44 -8.32 4.23 -6.49
CA GLY A 44 -9.40 4.49 -7.43
C GLY A 44 -8.93 4.27 -8.87
N ALA A 45 -9.64 3.45 -9.64
CA ALA A 45 -9.34 3.15 -11.04
C ALA A 45 -9.56 4.35 -11.97
N ARG A 46 -10.31 5.36 -11.53
CA ARG A 46 -10.60 6.61 -12.25
C ARG A 46 -9.97 7.82 -11.58
N ASP A 47 -8.94 7.60 -10.77
CA ASP A 47 -8.19 8.65 -10.10
C ASP A 47 -7.37 9.45 -11.11
N GLU A 48 -7.70 10.73 -11.27
CA GLU A 48 -7.00 11.66 -12.16
C GLU A 48 -5.79 12.32 -11.47
N VAL A 49 -5.67 12.20 -10.13
CA VAL A 49 -4.54 12.72 -9.35
C VAL A 49 -3.41 11.69 -9.33
N ILE A 50 -3.74 10.43 -9.07
CA ILE A 50 -2.81 9.30 -9.11
C ILE A 50 -3.31 8.30 -10.17
N PRO A 51 -2.84 8.43 -11.43
CA PRO A 51 -3.24 7.52 -12.50
C PRO A 51 -3.04 6.04 -12.15
N LEU A 52 -3.92 5.19 -12.68
CA LEU A 52 -3.97 3.77 -12.32
C LEU A 52 -2.67 3.01 -12.65
N ASP A 53 -1.99 3.37 -13.73
CA ASP A 53 -0.68 2.84 -14.09
C ASP A 53 0.40 3.20 -13.07
N VAL A 54 0.39 4.42 -12.53
CA VAL A 54 1.26 4.85 -11.43
C VAL A 54 0.98 4.04 -10.16
N ALA A 55 -0.30 3.84 -9.83
CA ALA A 55 -0.70 2.99 -8.69
C ALA A 55 -0.23 1.54 -8.84
N ARG A 56 -0.39 0.95 -10.04
CA ARG A 56 0.08 -0.41 -10.34
C ARG A 56 1.60 -0.53 -10.29
N ALA A 57 2.31 0.48 -10.80
CA ALA A 57 3.78 0.54 -10.71
C ALA A 57 4.24 0.61 -9.25
N ALA A 58 3.60 1.44 -8.43
CA ALA A 58 3.85 1.51 -7.00
C ALA A 58 3.59 0.16 -6.29
N ALA A 59 2.49 -0.53 -6.64
CA ALA A 59 2.20 -1.86 -6.14
C ALA A 59 3.29 -2.88 -6.53
N GLN A 60 3.80 -2.81 -7.76
CA GLN A 60 4.89 -3.68 -8.19
C GLN A 60 6.17 -3.44 -7.38
N VAL A 61 6.54 -2.18 -7.15
CA VAL A 61 7.69 -1.83 -6.30
C VAL A 61 7.55 -2.42 -4.89
N LEU A 62 6.34 -2.41 -4.31
CA LEU A 62 6.12 -2.99 -2.99
C LEU A 62 6.27 -4.52 -2.97
N ARG A 63 5.81 -5.21 -4.03
CA ARG A 63 6.02 -6.65 -4.18
C ARG A 63 7.50 -6.98 -4.35
N ASP A 64 8.20 -6.23 -5.18
CA ASP A 64 9.63 -6.43 -5.45
C ASP A 64 10.47 -6.14 -4.19
N ALA A 65 10.02 -5.22 -3.33
CA ALA A 65 10.58 -4.96 -2.01
C ALA A 65 10.18 -5.99 -0.94
N GLY A 66 9.47 -7.06 -1.31
CA GLY A 66 9.13 -8.18 -0.43
C GLY A 66 7.97 -7.91 0.54
N ALA A 67 7.20 -6.84 0.37
CA ALA A 67 6.02 -6.60 1.21
C ALA A 67 4.94 -7.69 0.98
N ASP A 68 4.23 -8.07 2.05
CA ASP A 68 3.04 -8.90 1.94
C ASP A 68 1.85 -8.03 1.51
N LEU A 69 1.74 -7.82 0.20
CA LEU A 69 0.85 -6.83 -0.40
C LEU A 69 -0.52 -7.40 -0.74
N THR A 70 -1.55 -6.86 -0.08
CA THR A 70 -2.94 -6.88 -0.56
C THR A 70 -3.21 -5.64 -1.41
N TYR A 71 -3.52 -5.82 -2.69
CA TYR A 71 -3.83 -4.70 -3.61
C TYR A 71 -5.28 -4.77 -4.12
N ARG A 72 -5.99 -3.64 -4.10
CA ARG A 72 -7.39 -3.51 -4.55
C ARG A 72 -7.61 -2.23 -5.35
N GLU A 73 -8.38 -2.36 -6.42
CA GLU A 73 -8.81 -1.26 -7.29
C GLU A 73 -10.34 -1.10 -7.17
N TYR A 74 -10.81 0.14 -7.10
CA TYR A 74 -12.23 0.48 -6.98
C TYR A 74 -12.64 1.43 -8.10
N GLU A 75 -13.88 1.36 -8.59
CA GLU A 75 -14.40 2.23 -9.67
C GLU A 75 -14.71 3.66 -9.17
N THR A 76 -13.72 4.30 -8.54
CA THR A 76 -13.76 5.62 -7.91
C THR A 76 -12.66 6.52 -8.46
N GLY A 77 -12.77 7.83 -8.20
CA GLY A 77 -11.69 8.80 -8.43
C GLY A 77 -10.67 8.81 -7.28
N HIS A 78 -10.15 9.99 -6.90
CA HIS A 78 -9.25 10.16 -5.76
C HIS A 78 -9.94 10.01 -4.38
N ARG A 79 -10.56 8.85 -4.14
CA ARG A 79 -11.27 8.47 -2.90
C ARG A 79 -11.55 6.96 -2.87
N LEU A 80 -11.98 6.46 -1.72
CA LEU A 80 -12.64 5.17 -1.59
C LEU A 80 -14.14 5.32 -1.37
N ASP A 81 -14.90 4.32 -1.78
CA ASP A 81 -16.32 4.18 -1.47
C ASP A 81 -16.54 3.28 -0.24
N SER A 82 -17.80 2.94 0.05
CA SER A 82 -18.15 2.06 1.17
C SER A 82 -17.57 0.66 1.04
N ALA A 83 -17.45 0.14 -0.19
CA ALA A 83 -16.84 -1.18 -0.43
C ALA A 83 -15.34 -1.14 -0.11
N GLY A 84 -14.63 -0.10 -0.57
CA GLY A 84 -13.21 0.06 -0.25
C GLY A 84 -12.95 0.21 1.24
N MET A 85 -13.79 0.97 1.96
CA MET A 85 -13.68 1.07 3.41
C MET A 85 -14.03 -0.22 4.14
N HIS A 86 -14.99 -1.00 3.62
CA HIS A 86 -15.30 -2.33 4.16
C HIS A 86 -14.10 -3.27 4.07
N ASP A 87 -13.46 -3.33 2.91
CA ASP A 87 -12.30 -4.19 2.66
C ASP A 87 -11.10 -3.81 3.55
N VAL A 88 -10.89 -2.51 3.80
CA VAL A 88 -9.88 -2.04 4.78
C VAL A 88 -10.18 -2.60 6.16
N GLY A 89 -11.44 -2.55 6.59
CA GLY A 89 -11.87 -3.09 7.88
C GLY A 89 -11.69 -4.61 7.97
N GLN A 90 -11.95 -5.35 6.89
CA GLN A 90 -11.72 -6.79 6.85
C GLN A 90 -10.24 -7.14 6.88
N TRP A 91 -9.42 -6.45 6.08
CA TRP A 91 -7.99 -6.64 6.06
C TRP A 91 -7.39 -6.38 7.44
N TRP A 92 -7.80 -5.29 8.11
CA TRP A 92 -7.34 -4.95 9.46
C TRP A 92 -7.59 -6.08 10.47
N LYS A 93 -8.80 -6.65 10.47
CA LYS A 93 -9.16 -7.77 11.35
C LYS A 93 -8.31 -9.02 11.08
N GLN A 94 -7.98 -9.29 9.83
CA GLN A 94 -7.16 -10.45 9.44
C GLN A 94 -5.71 -10.33 9.91
N GLN A 95 -5.19 -9.11 10.09
CA GLN A 95 -3.82 -8.91 10.55
C GLN A 95 -3.61 -9.31 12.02
N ASN A 96 -4.67 -9.65 12.77
CA ASN A 96 -4.62 -9.97 14.20
C ASN A 96 -3.80 -8.93 15.01
N LEU A 97 -3.89 -7.66 14.59
CA LEU A 97 -3.29 -6.55 15.31
C LEU A 97 -4.15 -6.31 16.57
N PRO A 98 -3.52 -6.07 17.74
CA PRO A 98 -4.22 -5.89 19.01
C PRO A 98 -5.19 -4.70 18.99
#